data_AF-A0A7C5BTU1-F1
#
_entry.id   AF-A0A7C5BTU1-F1
#
_cell.length_a   1.000
_cell.length_b   1.000
_cell.length_c   1.000
_cell.angle_alpha   90.00
_cell.angle_beta   90.00
_cell.angle_gamma   90.00
#
_symmetry.space_group_name_H-M   'P 1'
#
loop_
_entity.id
_entity.type
_entity.pdbx_description
1 polymer ?
#
loop_
_entity_poly.entity_id
_entity_poly.type
_entity_poly.pdbx_seq_one_letter_code
_entity_poly.pdbx_strand_id
1 'polypeptide(L)'
;MKRAVLPCNGLDKQHGVLARELALRLMETQGAEVICPVLLNNSPARYEKALAEAPLLVIDGCPTRCASKLATKLGLRVDDKLLVSEQAKAAGLDVGESLRPGPVGMQLVDVMEAGLASVEEPVVGEEPSASFESPTDYLTVTYDKFVFKIPGKDYLFNENDCWVRVIGDRARVGVSDFVQQSMTDIVYFEPAEVGRKIEQFDEIGSLESGKSMMDALSPVSGRIVAVNAQLADSPELVNEDPYGKGWIAEIELSDFDSDKGLLLNADSYSKVVEKKAAEAQH
;
A
#
# COMPACT_ATOMS: atom_id res chain seq x y z
N MET A 1 12.58 -9.36 -6.99
CA MET A 1 11.65 -10.43 -7.40
C MET A 1 11.61 -10.45 -8.91
N LYS A 2 11.64 -11.63 -9.55
CA LYS A 2 11.58 -11.72 -11.02
C LYS A 2 10.21 -11.21 -11.50
N ARG A 3 10.17 -10.27 -12.45
CA ARG A 3 8.93 -9.68 -13.02
C ARG A 3 8.69 -10.12 -14.44
N ALA A 4 7.43 -10.21 -14.86
CA ALA A 4 7.04 -10.28 -16.26
C ALA A 4 6.86 -8.84 -16.79
N VAL A 5 7.48 -8.50 -17.91
CA VAL A 5 7.45 -7.12 -18.44
C VAL A 5 6.89 -7.12 -19.85
N LEU A 6 5.75 -6.46 -20.04
CA LEU A 6 5.11 -6.26 -21.36
C LEU A 6 5.33 -4.81 -21.82
N PRO A 7 6.38 -4.53 -22.62
CA PRO A 7 6.55 -3.22 -23.22
C PRO A 7 5.64 -3.04 -24.45
N CYS A 8 5.32 -1.78 -24.72
CA CYS A 8 4.84 -1.30 -26.00
C CYS A 8 5.82 -1.72 -27.12
N ASN A 9 5.27 -2.10 -28.28
CA ASN A 9 6.08 -2.54 -29.42
C ASN A 9 7.01 -1.43 -29.96
N GLY A 10 6.62 -0.16 -29.74
CA GLY A 10 7.54 0.98 -29.71
C GLY A 10 8.37 1.23 -30.96
N LEU A 11 7.79 1.06 -32.15
CA LEU A 11 8.53 1.12 -33.42
C LEU A 11 8.53 2.49 -34.10
N ASP A 12 7.60 3.38 -33.73
CA ASP A 12 7.26 4.60 -34.48
C ASP A 12 7.47 5.90 -33.70
N LYS A 13 7.74 5.83 -32.40
CA LYS A 13 7.93 7.01 -31.53
C LYS A 13 9.05 6.76 -30.53
N GLN A 14 9.78 7.83 -30.21
CA GLN A 14 10.89 7.76 -29.26
C GLN A 14 10.47 7.19 -27.90
N HIS A 15 9.33 7.61 -27.35
CA HIS A 15 8.83 7.05 -26.08
C HIS A 15 8.56 5.54 -26.13
N GLY A 16 8.18 5.02 -27.30
CA GLY A 16 8.04 3.58 -27.51
C GLY A 16 9.39 2.86 -27.54
N VAL A 17 10.40 3.46 -28.16
CA VAL A 17 11.77 2.95 -28.13
C VAL A 17 12.30 2.91 -26.71
N LEU A 18 12.04 3.95 -25.91
CA LEU A 18 12.44 4.01 -24.49
C LEU A 18 11.69 2.99 -23.62
N ALA A 19 10.41 2.70 -23.92
CA ALA A 19 9.67 1.63 -23.25
C ALA A 19 10.35 0.25 -23.47
N ARG A 20 10.80 -0.01 -24.70
CA ARG A 20 11.55 -1.22 -25.04
C ARG A 20 12.92 -1.24 -24.36
N GLU A 21 13.63 -0.11 -24.37
CA GLU A 21 14.95 0.02 -23.74
C GLU A 21 14.89 -0.26 -22.24
N LEU A 22 13.90 0.32 -21.55
CA LEU A 22 13.65 0.04 -20.14
C LEU A 22 13.39 -1.45 -19.89
N ALA A 23 12.57 -2.11 -20.71
CA ALA A 23 12.30 -3.54 -20.56
C ALA A 23 13.56 -4.42 -20.73
N LEU A 24 14.43 -4.09 -21.70
CA LEU A 24 15.71 -4.78 -21.87
C LEU A 24 16.63 -4.56 -20.68
N ARG A 25 16.65 -3.35 -20.14
CA ARG A 25 17.48 -3.02 -18.99
C ARG A 25 17.03 -3.75 -17.74
N LEU A 26 15.72 -3.81 -17.47
CA LEU A 26 15.15 -4.61 -16.37
C LEU A 26 15.45 -6.11 -16.52
N MET A 27 15.54 -6.62 -17.76
CA MET A 27 15.97 -8.00 -18.01
C MET A 27 17.43 -8.22 -17.61
N GLU A 28 18.31 -7.28 -17.93
CA GLU A 28 19.74 -7.35 -17.63
C GLU A 28 20.03 -7.13 -16.14
N THR A 29 19.39 -6.15 -15.51
CA THR A 29 19.70 -5.71 -14.14
C THR A 29 18.87 -6.41 -13.07
N GLN A 30 17.61 -6.77 -13.39
CA GLN A 30 16.66 -7.35 -12.42
C GLN A 30 16.20 -8.77 -12.80
N GLY A 31 16.75 -9.34 -13.89
CA GLY A 31 16.39 -10.68 -14.36
C GLY A 31 14.94 -10.80 -14.86
N ALA A 32 14.31 -9.67 -15.22
CA ALA A 32 12.93 -9.63 -15.68
C ALA A 32 12.72 -10.46 -16.96
N GLU A 33 11.55 -11.07 -17.09
CA GLU A 33 11.15 -11.81 -18.28
C GLU A 33 10.36 -10.90 -19.23
N VAL A 34 10.99 -10.53 -20.36
CA VAL A 34 10.39 -9.62 -21.34
C VAL A 34 9.41 -10.36 -22.23
N ILE A 35 8.17 -9.91 -22.22
CA ILE A 35 7.08 -10.41 -23.03
C ILE A 35 6.97 -9.58 -24.31
N CYS A 36 7.30 -10.18 -25.45
CA CYS A 36 7.13 -9.49 -26.73
C CYS A 36 5.63 -9.33 -27.05
N PRO A 37 5.11 -8.10 -27.25
CA PRO A 37 3.68 -7.86 -27.47
C PRO A 37 3.14 -8.53 -28.74
N VAL A 38 3.95 -8.60 -29.81
CA VAL A 38 3.58 -9.27 -31.06
C VAL A 38 3.40 -10.77 -30.85
N LEU A 39 4.35 -11.39 -30.15
CA LEU A 39 4.30 -12.82 -29.85
C LEU A 39 3.20 -13.14 -28.83
N LEU A 40 2.96 -12.26 -27.85
CA LEU A 40 1.89 -12.43 -26.88
C LEU A 40 0.53 -12.42 -27.58
N ASN A 41 0.31 -11.51 -28.53
CA ASN A 41 -0.94 -11.44 -29.29
C ASN A 41 -1.15 -12.64 -30.22
N ASN A 42 -0.09 -13.23 -30.78
CA ASN A 42 -0.18 -14.31 -31.76
C ASN A 42 0.01 -15.71 -31.16
N SER A 43 0.63 -15.82 -29.99
CA SER A 43 1.02 -17.08 -29.36
C SER A 43 1.09 -16.92 -27.82
N PRO A 44 -0.05 -16.64 -27.16
CA PRO A 44 -0.08 -16.31 -25.73
C PRO A 44 0.45 -17.44 -24.84
N ALA A 45 0.25 -18.71 -25.23
CA ALA A 45 0.76 -19.89 -24.54
C ALA A 45 2.27 -19.85 -24.27
N ARG A 46 3.04 -19.08 -25.06
CA ARG A 46 4.48 -18.90 -24.86
C ARG A 46 4.82 -18.25 -23.52
N TYR A 47 3.92 -17.44 -22.97
CA TYR A 47 4.15 -16.62 -21.79
C TYR A 47 3.29 -17.01 -20.59
N GLU A 48 2.48 -18.08 -20.70
CA GLU A 48 1.61 -18.53 -19.61
C GLU A 48 2.38 -18.74 -18.31
N LYS A 49 3.53 -19.42 -18.37
CA LYS A 49 4.39 -19.64 -17.21
C LYS A 49 4.87 -18.32 -16.60
N ALA A 50 5.40 -17.41 -17.43
CA ALA A 50 5.90 -16.12 -16.98
C ALA A 50 4.81 -15.27 -16.32
N LEU A 51 3.60 -15.29 -16.89
CA LEU A 51 2.44 -14.54 -16.42
C LEU A 51 1.79 -15.16 -15.17
N ALA A 52 2.01 -16.45 -14.92
CA ALA A 52 1.53 -17.13 -13.72
C ALA A 52 2.51 -17.03 -12.54
N GLU A 53 3.82 -17.01 -12.82
CA GLU A 53 4.87 -17.08 -11.79
C GLU A 53 5.42 -15.71 -11.36
N ALA A 54 5.11 -14.63 -12.09
CA ALA A 54 5.67 -13.31 -11.84
C ALA A 54 4.63 -12.20 -12.01
N PRO A 55 4.70 -11.12 -11.20
CA PRO A 55 3.84 -9.96 -11.37
C PRO A 55 4.11 -9.28 -12.73
N LEU A 56 3.05 -8.85 -13.38
CA LEU A 56 3.08 -8.24 -14.71
C LEU A 56 3.17 -6.71 -14.63
N LEU A 57 4.31 -6.18 -15.06
CA LEU A 57 4.51 -4.77 -15.36
C LEU A 57 4.20 -4.50 -16.84
N VAL A 58 3.30 -3.55 -17.11
CA VAL A 58 3.02 -3.07 -18.46
C VAL A 58 3.66 -1.70 -18.69
N ILE A 59 4.46 -1.57 -19.75
CA ILE A 59 5.15 -0.31 -20.07
C ILE A 59 4.60 0.25 -21.38
N ASP A 60 3.79 1.30 -21.29
CA ASP A 60 3.28 2.02 -22.44
C ASP A 60 4.19 3.20 -22.81
N GLY A 61 4.48 3.34 -24.11
CA GLY A 61 5.28 4.47 -24.58
C GLY A 61 4.50 5.79 -24.57
N CYS A 62 3.23 5.78 -24.98
CA CYS A 62 2.45 7.00 -25.17
C CYS A 62 0.96 6.79 -24.82
N PRO A 63 0.14 7.86 -24.77
CA PRO A 63 -1.27 7.78 -24.36
C PRO A 63 -2.15 6.84 -25.21
N THR A 64 -1.68 6.36 -26.36
CA THR A 64 -2.36 5.32 -27.14
C THR A 64 -2.49 4.01 -26.35
N ARG A 65 -1.59 3.75 -25.38
CA ARG A 65 -1.63 2.63 -24.44
C ARG A 65 -1.77 1.24 -25.09
N CYS A 66 -0.99 0.99 -26.13
CA CYS A 66 -1.08 -0.23 -26.94
C CYS A 66 -0.81 -1.51 -26.13
N ALA A 67 0.13 -1.48 -25.18
CA ALA A 67 0.48 -2.63 -24.36
C ALA A 67 -0.62 -2.91 -23.32
N SER A 68 -1.11 -1.87 -22.63
CA SER A 68 -2.24 -2.01 -21.71
C SER A 68 -3.48 -2.54 -22.42
N LYS A 69 -3.80 -2.03 -23.61
CA LYS A 69 -4.95 -2.52 -24.41
C LYS A 69 -4.81 -4.00 -24.78
N LEU A 70 -3.59 -4.43 -25.12
CA LEU A 70 -3.32 -5.85 -25.39
C LEU A 70 -3.50 -6.71 -24.14
N ALA A 71 -2.96 -6.28 -22.99
CA ALA A 71 -3.13 -7.00 -21.73
C ALA A 71 -4.60 -7.13 -21.35
N THR A 72 -5.39 -6.03 -21.46
CA THR A 72 -6.84 -6.05 -21.22
C THR A 72 -7.58 -6.97 -22.19
N LYS A 73 -7.26 -6.91 -23.50
CA LYS A 73 -7.86 -7.80 -24.52
C LYS A 73 -7.65 -9.28 -24.18
N LEU A 74 -6.51 -9.63 -23.59
CA LEU A 74 -6.15 -10.99 -23.24
C LEU A 74 -6.55 -11.37 -21.80
N GLY A 75 -7.21 -10.48 -21.06
CA GLY A 75 -7.66 -10.75 -19.68
C GLY A 75 -6.51 -10.94 -18.68
N LEU A 76 -5.34 -10.34 -18.93
CA LEU A 76 -4.18 -10.49 -18.04
C LEU A 76 -4.37 -9.67 -16.76
N ARG A 77 -3.99 -10.26 -15.62
CA ARG A 77 -3.78 -9.52 -14.38
C ARG A 77 -2.55 -8.63 -14.56
N VAL A 78 -2.72 -7.32 -14.36
CA VAL A 78 -1.65 -6.33 -14.46
C VAL A 78 -1.39 -5.77 -13.08
N ASP A 79 -0.20 -6.01 -12.55
CA ASP A 79 0.17 -5.61 -11.19
C ASP A 79 0.75 -4.19 -11.15
N ASP A 80 1.39 -3.74 -12.24
CA ASP A 80 1.91 -2.37 -12.33
C ASP A 80 1.88 -1.82 -13.77
N LYS A 81 1.82 -0.49 -13.91
CA LYS A 81 1.76 0.23 -15.20
C LYS A 81 2.66 1.44 -15.20
N LEU A 82 3.46 1.57 -16.25
CA LEU A 82 4.30 2.74 -16.51
C LEU A 82 3.95 3.37 -17.85
N LEU A 83 3.81 4.70 -17.87
CA LEU A 83 3.64 5.48 -19.10
C LEU A 83 4.84 6.41 -19.33
N VAL A 84 5.68 6.07 -20.31
CA VAL A 84 6.97 6.74 -20.56
C VAL A 84 6.79 8.24 -20.84
N SER A 85 5.76 8.64 -21.58
CA SER A 85 5.49 10.06 -21.84
C SER A 85 5.13 10.86 -20.59
N GLU A 86 4.51 10.23 -19.59
CA GLU A 86 4.22 10.88 -18.31
C GLU A 86 5.50 10.99 -17.47
N GLN A 87 6.35 9.95 -17.48
CA GLN A 87 7.64 9.97 -16.79
C GLN A 87 8.58 11.04 -17.37
N ALA A 88 8.63 11.19 -18.69
CA ALA A 88 9.39 12.25 -19.36
C ALA A 88 8.94 13.64 -18.88
N LYS A 89 7.62 13.87 -18.82
CA LYS A 89 7.03 15.12 -18.34
C LYS A 89 7.32 15.37 -16.87
N ALA A 90 7.19 14.35 -16.02
CA ALA A 90 7.45 14.44 -14.59
C ALA A 90 8.92 14.75 -14.29
N ALA A 91 9.84 14.17 -15.06
CA ALA A 91 11.27 14.43 -14.96
C ALA A 91 11.72 15.74 -15.64
N GLY A 92 10.81 16.45 -16.34
CA GLY A 92 11.14 17.64 -17.11
C GLY A 92 12.11 17.38 -18.28
N LEU A 93 12.15 16.16 -18.81
CA LEU A 93 13.07 15.73 -19.87
C LEU A 93 12.38 15.73 -21.23
N ASP A 94 12.90 16.53 -22.17
CA ASP A 94 12.52 16.44 -23.58
C ASP A 94 13.38 15.39 -24.29
N VAL A 95 12.78 14.24 -24.55
CA VAL A 95 13.48 13.13 -25.20
C VAL A 95 13.65 13.37 -26.70
N GLY A 96 12.80 14.18 -27.33
CA GLY A 96 12.80 14.40 -28.78
C GLY A 96 12.00 13.37 -29.60
N GLU A 97 12.25 13.32 -30.90
CA GLU A 97 11.56 12.45 -31.87
C GLU A 97 12.44 11.33 -32.46
N SER A 98 13.71 11.25 -32.05
CA SER A 98 14.66 10.27 -32.54
C SER A 98 14.26 8.85 -32.15
N LEU A 99 14.25 7.92 -33.13
CA LEU A 99 14.05 6.49 -32.87
C LEU A 99 15.28 5.79 -32.28
N ARG A 100 16.33 6.55 -31.97
CA ARG A 100 17.48 6.07 -31.19
C ARG A 100 17.52 6.83 -29.86
N PRO A 101 17.61 6.14 -28.72
CA PRO A 101 17.79 6.79 -27.43
C PRO A 101 19.07 7.64 -27.45
N GLY A 102 18.92 8.96 -27.36
CA GLY A 102 20.02 9.87 -27.09
C GLY A 102 20.35 9.93 -25.60
N PRO A 103 21.34 10.73 -25.18
CA PRO A 103 21.73 10.86 -23.77
C PRO A 103 20.56 11.21 -22.84
N VAL A 104 19.66 12.11 -23.26
CA VAL A 104 18.46 12.48 -22.49
C VAL A 104 17.45 11.33 -22.40
N GLY A 105 17.32 10.55 -23.48
CA GLY A 105 16.48 9.35 -23.48
C GLY A 105 17.01 8.28 -22.52
N MET A 106 18.33 8.07 -22.51
CA MET A 106 18.98 7.13 -21.59
C MET A 106 18.88 7.61 -20.14
N GLN A 107 19.04 8.91 -19.89
CA GLN A 107 18.80 9.50 -18.57
C GLN A 107 17.37 9.23 -18.09
N LEU A 108 16.36 9.34 -18.97
CA LEU A 108 14.99 9.01 -18.59
C LEU A 108 14.85 7.51 -18.27
N VAL A 109 15.53 6.62 -19.00
CA VAL A 109 15.55 5.18 -18.69
C VAL A 109 16.17 4.94 -17.32
N ASP A 110 17.25 5.64 -16.95
CA ASP A 110 17.86 5.54 -15.62
C ASP A 110 16.88 5.96 -14.51
N VAL A 111 16.15 7.06 -14.73
CA VAL A 111 15.13 7.55 -13.78
C VAL A 111 14.00 6.54 -13.62
N MET A 112 13.47 6.00 -14.72
CA MET A 112 12.39 5.01 -14.69
C MET A 112 12.86 3.69 -14.06
N GLU A 113 14.07 3.23 -14.38
CA GLU A 113 14.66 2.04 -13.78
C GLU A 113 14.83 2.22 -12.28
N ALA A 114 15.35 3.36 -11.82
CA ALA A 114 15.47 3.67 -10.40
C ALA A 114 14.10 3.70 -9.69
N GLY A 115 13.08 4.31 -10.32
CA GLY A 115 11.72 4.32 -9.80
C GLY A 115 11.05 2.93 -9.75
N LEU A 116 11.46 2.01 -10.63
CA LEU A 116 11.00 0.62 -10.61
C LEU A 116 11.85 -0.27 -9.68
N ALA A 117 13.10 0.11 -9.43
CA ALA A 117 13.97 -0.50 -8.43
C ALA A 117 13.55 -0.10 -7.00
N SER A 118 12.93 1.06 -6.81
CA SER A 118 12.29 1.48 -5.55
C SER A 118 10.99 0.74 -5.23
N VAL A 119 10.56 -0.19 -6.09
CA VAL A 119 9.68 -1.28 -5.64
C VAL A 119 10.60 -2.36 -5.09
N GLU A 120 11.08 -2.11 -3.87
CA GLU A 120 11.44 -3.19 -2.95
C GLU A 120 10.30 -4.22 -3.02
N GLU A 121 10.67 -5.50 -3.04
CA GLU A 121 9.71 -6.58 -2.86
C GLU A 121 8.81 -6.23 -1.66
N PRO A 122 7.52 -6.61 -1.61
CA PRO A 122 6.80 -6.54 -0.35
C PRO A 122 7.63 -7.38 0.64
N VAL A 123 8.36 -6.70 1.52
CA VAL A 123 9.24 -7.33 2.47
C VAL A 123 8.31 -7.97 3.49
N VAL A 124 7.98 -9.24 3.23
CA VAL A 124 7.50 -10.13 4.27
C VAL A 124 8.67 -10.26 5.24
N GLY A 125 8.66 -9.46 6.30
CA GLY A 125 9.44 -9.72 7.50
C GLY A 125 10.74 -8.93 7.74
N GLU A 126 10.83 -7.65 7.39
CA GLU A 126 11.80 -6.76 8.04
C GLU A 126 11.11 -5.45 8.45
N GLU A 127 11.23 -5.11 9.74
CA GLU A 127 10.56 -3.97 10.38
C GLU A 127 10.98 -2.65 9.70
N PRO A 128 10.03 -1.75 9.36
CA PRO A 128 10.39 -0.47 8.77
C PRO A 128 11.17 0.38 9.77
N SER A 129 12.16 1.12 9.24
CA SER A 129 13.26 1.80 9.95
C SER A 129 12.87 2.99 10.83
N ALA A 130 11.60 3.09 11.26
CA ALA A 130 11.16 3.92 12.37
C ALA A 130 10.69 2.97 13.48
N SER A 131 11.37 2.97 14.63
CA SER A 131 10.92 2.14 15.74
C SER A 131 9.58 2.67 16.29
N PHE A 132 8.48 2.12 15.78
CA PHE A 132 7.15 2.27 16.35
C PHE A 132 7.07 1.43 17.63
N GLU A 133 7.85 1.83 18.63
CA GLU A 133 7.92 1.15 19.93
C GLU A 133 6.57 1.21 20.63
N SER A 134 6.13 0.12 21.25
CA SER A 134 4.86 0.12 22.00
C SER A 134 4.85 1.24 23.05
N PRO A 135 3.70 1.89 23.28
CA PRO A 135 3.61 2.93 24.27
C PRO A 135 3.84 2.36 25.67
N THR A 136 4.57 3.11 26.50
CA THR A 136 4.87 2.75 27.90
C THR A 136 3.88 3.34 28.89
N ASP A 137 3.18 4.40 28.50
CA ASP A 137 2.30 5.19 29.37
C ASP A 137 0.88 5.27 28.80
N TYR A 138 -0.10 5.05 29.68
CA TYR A 138 -1.51 4.98 29.31
C TYR A 138 -2.37 5.82 30.26
N LEU A 139 -3.30 6.57 29.69
CA LEU A 139 -4.53 6.93 30.40
C LEU A 139 -5.39 5.68 30.51
N THR A 140 -6.10 5.54 31.63
CA THR A 140 -6.95 4.37 31.88
C THR A 140 -8.37 4.83 32.19
N VAL A 141 -9.34 4.25 31.47
CA VAL A 141 -10.76 4.40 31.76
C VAL A 141 -11.25 3.08 32.34
N THR A 142 -11.80 3.10 33.55
CA THR A 142 -12.37 1.90 34.18
C THR A 142 -13.89 2.02 34.21
N TYR A 143 -14.58 1.00 33.68
CA TYR A 143 -16.02 0.90 33.76
C TYR A 143 -16.42 -0.53 34.13
N ASP A 144 -17.06 -0.69 35.29
CA ASP A 144 -17.34 -1.99 35.91
C ASP A 144 -16.06 -2.85 36.02
N LYS A 145 -16.00 -4.00 35.35
CA LYS A 145 -14.83 -4.89 35.32
C LYS A 145 -13.84 -4.59 34.20
N PHE A 146 -14.19 -3.70 33.26
CA PHE A 146 -13.37 -3.39 32.09
C PHE A 146 -12.43 -2.24 32.38
N VAL A 147 -11.20 -2.37 31.87
CA VAL A 147 -10.13 -1.39 32.02
C VAL A 147 -9.59 -1.11 30.64
N PHE A 148 -9.88 0.06 30.10
CA PHE A 148 -9.46 0.49 28.76
C PHE A 148 -8.22 1.35 28.85
N LYS A 149 -7.15 0.93 28.17
CA LYS A 149 -5.89 1.66 28.10
C LYS A 149 -5.86 2.54 26.86
N ILE A 150 -5.42 3.79 27.01
CA ILE A 150 -5.36 4.78 25.93
C ILE A 150 -3.97 5.41 25.98
N PRO A 151 -3.10 5.16 24.99
CA PRO A 151 -1.78 5.79 24.97
C PRO A 151 -1.90 7.30 24.75
N GLY A 152 -1.05 8.04 25.46
CA GLY A 152 -1.09 9.51 25.45
C GLY A 152 -0.27 10.12 24.31
N LYS A 153 1.06 10.02 24.45
CA LYS A 153 2.02 10.74 23.61
C LYS A 153 2.08 10.14 22.21
N ASP A 154 2.02 10.97 21.19
CA ASP A 154 2.17 10.62 19.76
C ASP A 154 1.02 9.78 19.17
N TYR A 155 -0.05 9.50 19.93
CA TYR A 155 -1.26 8.81 19.44
C TYR A 155 -2.44 9.77 19.34
N LEU A 156 -3.19 9.63 18.25
CA LEU A 156 -4.50 10.25 18.04
C LEU A 156 -5.53 9.18 17.68
N PHE A 157 -6.80 9.48 17.89
CA PHE A 157 -7.92 8.55 17.73
C PHE A 157 -9.02 9.17 16.90
N ASN A 158 -9.71 8.40 16.06
CA ASN A 158 -10.94 8.84 15.44
C ASN A 158 -12.18 8.37 16.25
N GLU A 159 -13.37 8.79 15.85
CA GLU A 159 -14.62 8.39 16.50
C GLU A 159 -14.97 6.91 16.33
N ASN A 160 -14.36 6.24 15.34
CA ASN A 160 -14.50 4.82 15.03
C ASN A 160 -13.50 3.95 15.80
N ASP A 161 -12.93 4.48 16.88
CA ASP A 161 -12.03 3.77 17.79
C ASP A 161 -10.74 3.25 17.12
N CYS A 162 -10.35 3.82 15.98
CA CYS A 162 -9.09 3.55 15.32
C CYS A 162 -8.06 4.61 15.73
N TRP A 163 -6.82 4.19 15.94
CA TRP A 163 -5.70 5.04 16.33
C TRP A 163 -4.73 5.27 15.18
N VAL A 164 -4.04 6.40 15.25
CA VAL A 164 -2.92 6.76 14.37
C VAL A 164 -1.74 7.28 15.19
N ARG A 165 -0.54 6.81 14.85
CA ARG A 165 0.73 7.35 15.31
C ARG A 165 1.57 7.77 14.12
N VAL A 166 1.98 9.04 14.10
CA VAL A 166 2.70 9.64 12.97
C VAL A 166 4.19 9.79 13.30
N ILE A 167 5.06 9.34 12.39
CA ILE A 167 6.50 9.51 12.43
C ILE A 167 6.97 10.00 11.06
N GLY A 168 7.32 11.28 10.96
CA GLY A 168 7.70 11.88 9.68
C GLY A 168 6.52 11.97 8.71
N ASP A 169 6.69 11.37 7.52
CA ASP A 169 5.70 11.25 6.46
C ASP A 169 4.89 9.94 6.52
N ARG A 170 5.19 9.07 7.49
CA ARG A 170 4.50 7.80 7.69
C ARG A 170 3.63 7.80 8.93
N ALA A 171 2.55 7.04 8.84
CA ALA A 171 1.65 6.78 9.95
C ALA A 171 1.44 5.27 10.12
N ARG A 172 1.47 4.80 11.36
CA ARG A 172 0.99 3.46 11.72
C ARG A 172 -0.39 3.58 12.33
N VAL A 173 -1.28 2.67 11.96
CA VAL A 173 -2.68 2.68 12.38
C VAL A 173 -3.12 1.32 12.91
N GLY A 174 -4.14 1.31 13.75
CA GLY A 174 -4.73 0.11 14.32
C GLY A 174 -6.04 0.42 15.05
N VAL A 175 -6.58 -0.56 15.77
CA VAL A 175 -7.79 -0.40 16.59
C VAL A 175 -7.45 -0.24 18.07
N SER A 176 -8.31 0.45 18.81
CA SER A 176 -8.07 0.74 20.23
C SER A 176 -8.30 -0.49 21.13
N ASP A 177 -7.84 -0.38 22.38
CA ASP A 177 -8.12 -1.37 23.43
C ASP A 177 -9.64 -1.48 23.71
N PHE A 178 -10.42 -0.43 23.45
CA PHE A 178 -11.87 -0.50 23.52
C PHE A 178 -12.46 -1.46 22.47
N VAL A 179 -11.96 -1.40 21.24
CA VAL A 179 -12.41 -2.29 20.15
C VAL A 179 -12.10 -3.74 20.47
N GLN A 180 -10.85 -4.05 20.82
CA GLN A 180 -10.45 -5.44 21.02
C GLN A 180 -11.25 -6.09 22.18
N GLN A 181 -11.48 -5.36 23.28
CA GLN A 181 -12.30 -5.87 24.39
C GLN A 181 -13.78 -6.03 23.99
N SER A 182 -14.29 -5.15 23.12
CA SER A 182 -15.67 -5.23 22.61
C SER A 182 -15.87 -6.41 21.66
N MET A 183 -14.86 -6.72 20.84
CA MET A 183 -14.88 -7.87 19.93
C MET A 183 -14.61 -9.20 20.62
N THR A 184 -14.01 -9.20 21.81
CA THR A 184 -13.51 -10.40 22.49
C THR A 184 -12.44 -11.11 21.66
N ASP A 185 -12.60 -12.38 21.29
CA ASP A 185 -11.53 -13.14 20.63
C ASP A 185 -11.52 -12.86 19.13
N ILE A 186 -10.55 -12.07 18.65
CA ILE A 186 -10.34 -11.82 17.23
C ILE A 186 -9.66 -13.06 16.63
N VAL A 187 -10.29 -13.66 15.63
CA VAL A 187 -9.90 -14.94 15.03
C VAL A 187 -9.51 -14.83 13.57
N TYR A 188 -9.79 -13.69 12.93
CA TYR A 188 -9.45 -13.45 11.53
C TYR A 188 -9.23 -11.97 11.26
N PHE A 189 -8.30 -11.70 10.34
CA PHE A 189 -7.99 -10.37 9.83
C PHE A 189 -7.84 -10.42 8.31
N GLU A 190 -8.57 -9.55 7.61
CA GLU A 190 -8.45 -9.33 6.17
C GLU A 190 -7.83 -7.95 5.91
N PRO A 191 -6.58 -7.88 5.41
CA PRO A 191 -5.95 -6.59 5.13
C PRO A 191 -6.46 -5.98 3.83
N ALA A 192 -6.47 -4.64 3.77
CA ALA A 192 -6.59 -3.94 2.50
C ALA A 192 -5.33 -4.11 1.61
N GLU A 193 -5.47 -3.86 0.31
CA GLU A 193 -4.36 -3.98 -0.64
C GLU A 193 -3.26 -2.93 -0.42
N VAL A 194 -2.01 -3.39 -0.27
CA VAL A 194 -0.83 -2.51 -0.31
C VAL A 194 -0.76 -1.79 -1.66
N GLY A 195 -0.45 -0.50 -1.62
CA GLY A 195 -0.44 0.39 -2.78
C GLY A 195 -1.77 1.10 -3.03
N ARG A 196 -2.87 0.69 -2.38
CA ARG A 196 -4.17 1.38 -2.49
C ARG A 196 -4.08 2.81 -1.96
N LYS A 197 -4.67 3.75 -2.71
CA LYS A 197 -4.93 5.12 -2.22
C LYS A 197 -6.22 5.11 -1.41
N ILE A 198 -6.19 5.77 -0.26
CA ILE A 198 -7.30 5.83 0.69
C ILE A 198 -7.51 7.27 1.17
N GLU A 199 -8.77 7.64 1.40
CA GLU A 199 -9.16 8.86 2.10
C GLU A 199 -9.42 8.56 3.58
N GLN A 200 -9.50 9.61 4.40
CA GLN A 200 -9.92 9.46 5.79
C GLN A 200 -11.29 8.75 5.85
N PHE A 201 -11.39 7.76 6.74
CA PHE A 201 -12.52 6.85 6.93
C PHE A 201 -12.74 5.77 5.86
N ASP A 202 -11.85 5.64 4.88
CA ASP A 202 -11.83 4.44 4.03
C ASP A 202 -11.39 3.20 4.81
N GLU A 203 -11.89 2.03 4.41
CA GLU A 203 -11.51 0.75 4.98
C GLU A 203 -10.02 0.42 4.73
N ILE A 204 -9.32 0.04 5.80
CA ILE A 204 -7.90 -0.40 5.80
C ILE A 204 -7.72 -1.87 6.17
N GLY A 205 -8.82 -2.56 6.49
CA GLY A 205 -8.89 -3.98 6.73
C GLY A 205 -10.14 -4.32 7.54
N SER A 206 -10.44 -5.60 7.68
CA SER A 206 -11.59 -6.08 8.44
C SER A 206 -11.15 -7.08 9.51
N LEU A 207 -11.73 -6.96 10.70
CA LEU A 207 -11.48 -7.84 11.84
C LEU A 207 -12.74 -8.68 12.09
N GLU A 208 -12.55 -9.96 12.36
CA GLU A 208 -13.65 -10.86 12.71
C GLU A 208 -13.34 -11.61 14.01
N SER A 209 -14.37 -11.66 14.86
CA SER A 209 -14.44 -12.48 16.06
C SER A 209 -15.50 -13.56 15.88
N GLY A 210 -15.59 -14.50 16.81
CA GLY A 210 -16.69 -15.47 16.83
C GLY A 210 -18.09 -14.88 17.02
N LYS A 211 -18.23 -13.56 17.22
CA LYS A 211 -19.52 -12.89 17.49
C LYS A 211 -19.85 -11.75 16.52
N SER A 212 -18.83 -11.12 15.95
CA SER A 212 -18.99 -9.88 15.20
C SER A 212 -17.84 -9.68 14.22
N MET A 213 -18.10 -8.89 13.19
CA MET A 213 -17.13 -8.41 12.22
C MET A 213 -17.16 -6.89 12.22
N MET A 214 -16.02 -6.24 12.04
CA MET A 214 -15.93 -4.80 11.86
C MET A 214 -14.86 -4.42 10.85
N ASP A 215 -15.15 -3.36 10.11
CA ASP A 215 -14.18 -2.74 9.22
C ASP A 215 -13.37 -1.71 10.01
N ALA A 216 -12.04 -1.84 9.97
CA ALA A 216 -11.13 -0.85 10.50
C ALA A 216 -11.05 0.32 9.50
N LEU A 217 -11.38 1.52 9.98
CA LEU A 217 -11.45 2.72 9.14
C LEU A 217 -10.23 3.60 9.33
N SER A 218 -9.65 4.06 8.23
CA SER A 218 -8.44 4.87 8.24
C SER A 218 -8.65 6.17 9.01
N PRO A 219 -7.82 6.49 10.02
CA PRO A 219 -7.84 7.80 10.65
C PRO A 219 -7.27 8.93 9.78
N VAL A 220 -6.57 8.59 8.68
CA VAL A 220 -5.83 9.55 7.84
C VAL A 220 -5.89 9.18 6.35
N SER A 221 -5.70 10.17 5.49
CA SER A 221 -5.65 10.04 4.04
C SER A 221 -4.22 9.73 3.57
N GLY A 222 -4.07 8.89 2.55
CA GLY A 222 -2.76 8.55 2.02
C GLY A 222 -2.71 7.33 1.11
N ARG A 223 -1.57 6.64 1.12
CA ARG A 223 -1.36 5.36 0.43
C ARG A 223 -0.95 4.29 1.42
N ILE A 224 -1.59 3.13 1.36
CA ILE A 224 -1.16 1.96 2.15
C ILE A 224 0.20 1.50 1.63
N VAL A 225 1.22 1.53 2.48
CA VAL A 225 2.59 1.11 2.13
C VAL A 225 2.98 -0.22 2.78
N ALA A 226 2.30 -0.61 3.86
CA ALA A 226 2.46 -1.92 4.48
C ALA A 226 1.19 -2.34 5.22
N VAL A 227 1.03 -3.64 5.41
CA VAL A 227 0.02 -4.25 6.27
C VAL A 227 0.69 -5.25 7.21
N ASN A 228 0.11 -5.49 8.37
CA ASN A 228 0.70 -6.39 9.35
C ASN A 228 0.49 -7.86 8.97
N ALA A 229 1.47 -8.43 8.26
CA ALA A 229 1.42 -9.82 7.82
C ALA A 229 1.32 -10.83 8.98
N GLN A 230 1.74 -10.46 10.20
CA GLN A 230 1.65 -11.36 11.36
C GLN A 230 0.20 -11.66 11.76
N LEU A 231 -0.73 -10.75 11.47
CA LEU A 231 -2.14 -10.93 11.82
C LEU A 231 -2.85 -12.02 10.99
N ALA A 232 -2.24 -12.48 9.88
CA ALA A 232 -2.78 -13.60 9.11
C ALA A 232 -2.65 -14.94 9.88
N ASP A 233 -1.55 -15.11 10.62
CA ASP A 233 -1.27 -16.31 11.42
C ASP A 233 -1.61 -16.12 12.91
N SER A 234 -1.54 -14.88 13.40
CA SER A 234 -1.75 -14.51 14.81
C SER A 234 -2.66 -13.28 14.95
N PRO A 235 -3.96 -13.37 14.56
CA PRO A 235 -4.92 -12.28 14.69
C PRO A 235 -5.13 -11.83 16.15
N GLU A 236 -4.88 -12.72 17.13
CA GLU A 236 -4.96 -12.44 18.57
C GLU A 236 -3.98 -11.36 19.04
N LEU A 237 -2.96 -11.00 18.24
CA LEU A 237 -2.07 -9.89 18.55
C LEU A 237 -2.80 -8.55 18.69
N VAL A 238 -3.95 -8.39 18.02
CA VAL A 238 -4.83 -7.21 18.20
C VAL A 238 -5.43 -7.18 19.60
N ASN A 239 -5.71 -8.35 20.20
CA ASN A 239 -6.16 -8.45 21.58
C ASN A 239 -5.04 -8.24 22.60
N GLU A 240 -3.87 -8.82 22.34
CA GLU A 240 -2.74 -8.82 23.29
C GLU A 240 -2.01 -7.48 23.37
N ASP A 241 -1.77 -6.83 22.23
CA ASP A 241 -0.98 -5.60 22.13
C ASP A 241 -1.52 -4.65 21.03
N PRO A 242 -2.74 -4.09 21.20
CA PRO A 242 -3.43 -3.29 20.18
C PRO A 242 -2.67 -2.06 19.70
N TYR A 243 -1.73 -1.55 20.50
CA TYR A 243 -0.96 -0.33 20.20
C TYR A 243 0.49 -0.59 19.79
N GLY A 244 0.93 -1.85 19.87
CA GLY A 244 2.26 -2.30 19.48
C GLY A 244 2.17 -3.31 18.34
N LYS A 245 2.25 -4.60 18.66
CA LYS A 245 2.24 -5.69 17.67
C LYS A 245 0.92 -5.86 16.92
N GLY A 246 -0.19 -5.38 17.47
CA GLY A 246 -1.53 -5.44 16.89
C GLY A 246 -1.85 -4.33 15.87
N TRP A 247 -0.85 -3.61 15.35
CA TRP A 247 -1.07 -2.63 14.29
C TRP A 247 -1.63 -3.28 13.01
N ILE A 248 -2.36 -2.51 12.20
CA ILE A 248 -3.10 -3.01 11.04
C ILE A 248 -2.39 -2.65 9.73
N ALA A 249 -2.09 -1.36 9.55
CA ALA A 249 -1.50 -0.84 8.33
C ALA A 249 -0.49 0.29 8.62
N GLU A 250 0.40 0.51 7.66
CA GLU A 250 1.20 1.74 7.55
C GLU A 250 0.79 2.52 6.31
N ILE A 251 0.70 3.83 6.47
CA ILE A 251 0.21 4.76 5.47
C ILE A 251 1.27 5.84 5.24
N GLU A 252 1.63 6.05 3.97
CA GLU A 252 2.32 7.27 3.52
C GLU A 252 1.29 8.39 3.42
N LEU A 253 1.46 9.44 4.24
CA LEU A 253 0.48 10.50 4.43
C LEU A 253 0.41 11.43 3.21
N SER A 254 -0.82 11.73 2.76
CA SER A 254 -1.02 12.70 1.67
C SER A 254 -1.34 14.12 2.15
N ASP A 255 -2.14 14.27 3.21
CA ASP A 255 -2.53 15.57 3.77
C ASP A 255 -2.98 15.46 5.24
N PHE A 256 -2.03 15.23 6.14
CA PHE A 256 -2.33 15.04 7.55
C PHE A 256 -2.91 16.30 8.24
N ASP A 257 -2.55 17.50 7.77
CA ASP A 257 -3.04 18.74 8.38
C ASP A 257 -4.56 18.91 8.21
N SER A 258 -5.11 18.47 7.07
CA SER A 258 -6.55 18.43 6.85
C SER A 258 -7.25 17.37 7.71
N ASP A 259 -6.65 16.19 7.86
CA ASP A 259 -7.25 15.06 8.60
C ASP A 259 -7.33 15.31 10.12
N LYS A 260 -6.39 16.10 10.68
CA LYS A 260 -6.27 16.37 12.13
C LYS A 260 -7.55 16.87 12.79
N GLY A 261 -8.40 17.59 12.04
CA GLY A 261 -9.61 18.21 12.59
C GLY A 261 -10.63 17.21 13.14
N LEU A 262 -10.57 15.95 12.69
CA LEU A 262 -11.48 14.87 13.10
C LEU A 262 -10.80 13.84 14.01
N LEU A 263 -9.58 14.15 14.49
CA LEU A 263 -8.83 13.32 15.40
C LEU A 263 -8.87 13.87 16.82
N LEU A 264 -8.88 12.94 17.78
CA LEU A 264 -8.97 13.17 19.20
C LEU A 264 -7.64 12.81 19.86
N ASN A 265 -7.19 13.64 20.80
CA ASN A 265 -6.13 13.25 21.72
C ASN A 265 -6.66 12.29 22.79
N ALA A 266 -5.74 11.70 23.56
CA ALA A 266 -6.05 10.71 24.58
C ALA A 266 -7.07 11.20 25.64
N ASP A 267 -6.95 12.45 26.11
CA ASP A 267 -7.91 13.05 27.07
C ASP A 267 -9.32 13.14 26.48
N SER A 268 -9.45 13.55 25.21
CA SER A 268 -10.75 13.67 24.55
C SER A 268 -11.34 12.30 24.23
N TYR A 269 -10.51 11.37 23.76
CA TYR A 269 -10.91 10.00 23.46
C TYR A 269 -11.32 9.22 24.71
N SER A 270 -10.67 9.45 25.86
CA SER A 270 -11.06 8.82 27.13
C SER A 270 -12.52 9.09 27.52
N LYS A 271 -13.02 10.30 27.26
CA LYS A 271 -14.43 10.66 27.51
C LYS A 271 -15.37 9.95 26.55
N VAL A 272 -14.94 9.74 25.29
CA VAL A 272 -15.69 8.95 24.31
C VAL A 272 -15.79 7.50 24.77
N VAL A 273 -14.68 6.92 25.21
CA VAL A 273 -14.63 5.55 25.73
C VAL A 273 -15.50 5.39 26.98
N GLU A 274 -15.43 6.33 27.93
CA GLU A 274 -16.28 6.31 29.14
C GLU A 274 -17.77 6.31 28.79
N LYS A 275 -18.18 7.17 27.85
CA LYS A 275 -19.55 7.23 27.36
C LYS A 275 -19.97 5.92 26.68
N LYS A 276 -19.16 5.43 25.73
CA LYS A 276 -19.46 4.19 24.98
C LYS A 276 -19.53 2.96 25.91
N ALA A 277 -18.62 2.87 26.89
CA ALA A 277 -18.62 1.80 27.87
C ALA A 277 -19.89 1.78 28.74
N ALA A 278 -20.40 2.97 29.10
CA ALA A 278 -21.68 3.08 29.80
C ALA A 278 -22.89 2.69 28.94
N GLU A 279 -22.86 3.02 27.65
CA GLU A 279 -23.95 2.68 26.71
C GLU A 279 -23.98 1.19 26.38
N ALA A 280 -22.83 0.52 26.26
CA ALA A 280 -22.74 -0.89 25.88
C ALA A 280 -23.27 -1.89 26.94
N GLN A 281 -23.52 -1.44 28.17
CA GLN A 281 -24.08 -2.27 29.25
C GLN A 281 -25.60 -2.09 29.46
N HIS A 282 -26.25 -1.26 28.64
CA HIS A 282 -27.70 -1.04 28.66
C HIS A 282 -28.37 -1.69 27.44
#